data_AF-A0A9X1LRQ1-F1
#
_entry.id   AF-A0A9X1LRQ1-F1
#
_cell.length_a   1.000
_cell.length_b   1.000
_cell.length_c   1.000
_cell.angle_alpha   90.00
_cell.angle_beta   90.00
_cell.angle_gamma   90.00
#
_symmetry.space_group_name_H-M   'P 1'
#
loop_
_entity.id
_entity.type
_entity.pdbx_description
1 polymer ?
#
loop_
_entity_poly.entity_id
_entity_poly.type
_entity_poly.pdbx_seq_one_letter_code
_entity_poly.pdbx_strand_id
1 'polypeptide(L)'
;MDGVDVAAIRELSRIVFGQDYRLELMLAIRTLQEEVVTLGELAIALRVPVSSLQKPFHSLVRAGLLTPLPSDDSRRKFYGVAKSAAWDWAEELAQRVESSAP
;
A
#
# COMPACT_ATOMS: atom_id res chain seq x y z
N MET A 1 -5.42 10.89 4.21
CA MET A 1 -4.31 11.58 3.52
C MET A 1 -4.76 13.00 3.19
N ASP A 2 -5.00 13.82 4.21
CA ASP A 2 -5.22 15.24 4.00
C ASP A 2 -3.85 15.91 4.18
N GLY A 3 -3.25 16.38 3.09
CA GLY A 3 -1.98 17.11 3.09
C GLY A 3 -0.82 16.49 2.28
N VAL A 4 -0.91 15.23 1.89
CA VAL A 4 0.16 14.57 1.10
C VAL A 4 -0.08 14.76 -0.39
N ASP A 5 0.91 15.30 -1.11
CA ASP A 5 0.87 15.39 -2.57
C ASP A 5 0.98 13.98 -3.20
N VAL A 6 -0.18 13.45 -3.61
CA VAL A 6 -0.31 12.14 -4.25
C VAL A 6 0.56 12.02 -5.51
N ALA A 7 0.74 13.11 -6.27
CA ALA A 7 1.58 13.08 -7.46
C ALA A 7 3.05 12.88 -7.09
N ALA A 8 3.52 13.59 -6.06
CA ALA A 8 4.88 13.46 -5.56
C ALA A 8 5.14 12.08 -4.92
N ILE A 9 4.16 11.51 -4.21
CA ILE A 9 4.26 10.12 -3.71
C ILE A 9 4.39 9.12 -4.86
N ARG A 10 3.61 9.28 -5.94
CA ARG A 10 3.71 8.39 -7.12
C ARG A 10 5.05 8.52 -7.82
N GLU A 11 5.57 9.73 -7.91
CA GLU A 11 6.90 9.98 -8.45
C GLU A 11 7.98 9.29 -7.62
N LEU A 12 7.97 9.49 -6.29
CA LEU A 12 8.92 8.81 -5.40
C LEU A 12 8.76 7.28 -5.48
N SER A 13 7.51 6.80 -5.58
CA SER A 13 7.22 5.38 -5.74
C SER A 13 7.84 4.81 -7.03
N ARG A 14 7.77 5.53 -8.14
CA ARG A 14 8.46 5.14 -9.38
C ARG A 14 9.97 5.08 -9.20
N ILE A 15 10.56 6.07 -8.55
CA ILE A 15 12.01 6.15 -8.35
C ILE A 15 12.50 4.98 -7.49
N VAL A 16 11.83 4.71 -6.38
CA VAL A 16 12.29 3.72 -5.38
C VAL A 16 11.88 2.30 -5.76
N PHE A 17 10.67 2.11 -6.28
CA PHE A 17 10.08 0.79 -6.49
C PHE A 17 9.90 0.41 -7.97
N GLY A 18 10.04 1.35 -8.91
CA GLY A 18 9.75 1.13 -10.34
C GLY A 18 8.25 0.98 -10.65
N GLN A 19 7.36 1.48 -9.78
CA GLN A 19 5.90 1.34 -9.92
C GLN A 19 5.17 2.48 -9.22
N ASP A 20 4.12 3.01 -9.85
CA ASP A 20 3.41 4.22 -9.40
C ASP A 20 2.77 4.06 -8.02
N TYR A 21 2.04 2.96 -7.80
CA TYR A 21 1.14 2.84 -6.65
C TYR A 21 1.72 2.05 -5.46
N ARG A 22 2.98 1.63 -5.52
CA ARG A 22 3.57 0.77 -4.48
C ARG A 22 3.66 1.48 -3.15
N LEU A 23 4.16 2.72 -3.13
CA LEU A 23 4.28 3.51 -1.91
C LEU A 23 2.91 3.88 -1.35
N GLU A 24 1.99 4.38 -2.19
CA GLU A 24 0.59 4.64 -1.79
C GLU A 24 -0.08 3.42 -1.16
N LEU A 25 0.11 2.23 -1.74
CA LEU A 25 -0.46 0.99 -1.22
C LEU A 25 0.10 0.64 0.16
N MET A 26 1.42 0.76 0.35
CA MET A 26 2.07 0.49 1.64
C MET A 26 1.59 1.47 2.71
N LEU A 27 1.48 2.75 2.38
CA LEU A 27 0.95 3.79 3.27
C LEU A 27 -0.52 3.55 3.62
N ALA A 28 -1.35 3.12 2.67
CA ALA A 28 -2.75 2.80 2.93
C ALA A 28 -2.90 1.65 3.92
N ILE A 29 -2.16 0.54 3.71
CA ILE A 29 -2.15 -0.60 4.63
C ILE A 29 -1.75 -0.16 6.03
N ARG A 30 -0.71 0.68 6.13
CA ARG A 30 -0.22 1.21 7.40
C ARG A 30 -1.21 2.16 8.08
N THR A 31 -1.84 3.05 7.32
CA THR A 31 -2.81 4.04 7.83
C THR A 31 -4.06 3.36 8.40
N LEU A 32 -4.53 2.29 7.77
CA LEU A 32 -5.68 1.54 8.27
C LEU A 32 -5.39 0.85 9.62
N GLN A 33 -4.12 0.58 9.93
CA GLN A 33 -3.68 -0.13 11.14
C GLN A 33 -4.38 -1.49 11.34
N GLU A 34 -4.89 -2.08 10.27
CA GLU A 34 -5.57 -3.36 10.30
C GLU A 34 -4.57 -4.51 10.17
N GLU A 35 -4.79 -5.59 10.93
CA GLU A 35 -4.00 -6.83 10.81
C GLU A 35 -4.38 -7.64 9.57
N VAL A 36 -5.52 -7.33 8.96
CA VAL A 36 -6.09 -8.03 7.81
C VAL A 36 -6.62 -7.00 6.83
N VAL A 37 -6.34 -7.18 5.53
CA VAL A 37 -6.81 -6.27 4.47
C VAL A 37 -7.36 -7.04 3.28
N THR A 38 -8.24 -6.40 2.52
CA THR A 38 -8.59 -6.82 1.16
C THR A 38 -8.10 -5.82 0.11
N LEU A 39 -7.81 -6.32 -1.09
CA LEU A 39 -7.44 -5.46 -2.22
C LEU A 39 -8.56 -4.47 -2.58
N GLY A 40 -9.82 -4.85 -2.37
CA GLY A 40 -10.97 -3.99 -2.65
C GLY A 40 -11.05 -2.80 -1.69
N GLU A 41 -10.87 -3.03 -0.38
CA GLU A 41 -10.85 -1.96 0.63
C GLU A 41 -9.72 -0.98 0.38
N LEU A 42 -8.52 -1.47 0.04
CA LEU A 42 -7.37 -0.62 -0.28
C LEU A 42 -7.61 0.23 -1.54
N ALA A 43 -8.23 -0.33 -2.57
CA ALA A 43 -8.60 0.41 -3.77
C ALA A 43 -9.62 1.52 -3.48
N ILE A 44 -10.62 1.24 -2.63
CA ILE A 44 -11.60 2.23 -2.18
C ILE A 44 -10.92 3.33 -1.36
N ALA A 45 -10.08 2.96 -0.40
CA ALA A 45 -9.35 3.90 0.46
C ALA A 45 -8.45 4.84 -0.36
N LEU A 46 -7.79 4.33 -1.38
CA LEU A 46 -6.93 5.09 -2.29
C LEU A 46 -7.67 5.80 -3.42
N ARG A 47 -8.97 5.54 -3.59
CA ARG A 47 -9.80 6.05 -4.72
C ARG A 47 -9.19 5.74 -6.09
N VAL A 48 -8.65 4.53 -6.26
CA VAL A 48 -8.07 4.05 -7.52
C VAL A 48 -8.73 2.74 -7.98
N PRO A 49 -8.69 2.40 -9.28
CA PRO A 49 -9.14 1.10 -9.75
C PRO A 49 -8.34 -0.04 -9.13
N VAL A 50 -9.00 -1.16 -8.81
CA VAL A 50 -8.35 -2.39 -8.31
C VAL A 50 -7.22 -2.84 -9.25
N SER A 51 -7.39 -2.71 -10.56
CA SER A 51 -6.39 -3.07 -11.58
C SER A 51 -5.06 -2.33 -11.41
N SER A 52 -5.09 -1.08 -10.96
CA SER A 52 -3.87 -0.29 -10.67
C SER A 52 -3.06 -0.86 -9.50
N LEU A 53 -3.74 -1.54 -8.57
CA LEU A 53 -3.13 -2.09 -7.36
C LEU A 53 -2.76 -3.57 -7.49
N GLN A 54 -3.27 -4.30 -8.49
CA GLN A 54 -3.02 -5.74 -8.64
C GLN A 54 -1.52 -6.07 -8.63
N LYS A 55 -0.72 -5.41 -9.46
CA LYS A 55 0.73 -5.66 -9.55
C LYS A 55 1.48 -5.34 -8.24
N PRO A 56 1.35 -4.14 -7.64
CA PRO A 56 2.05 -3.85 -6.38
C PRO A 56 1.56 -4.72 -5.23
N PHE A 57 0.27 -5.05 -5.18
CA PHE A 57 -0.31 -5.93 -4.16
C PHE A 57 0.22 -7.36 -4.25
N HIS A 58 0.18 -7.97 -5.45
CA HIS A 58 0.76 -9.31 -5.65
C HIS A 58 2.27 -9.33 -5.35
N SER A 59 2.97 -8.23 -5.58
CA SER A 59 4.38 -8.12 -5.23
C SER A 59 4.60 -8.09 -3.72
N LEU A 60 3.67 -7.50 -2.92
CA LEU A 60 3.71 -7.59 -1.45
C LEU A 60 3.45 -9.03 -0.98
N VAL A 61 2.49 -9.71 -1.61
CA VAL A 61 2.19 -11.12 -1.30
C VAL A 61 3.40 -12.02 -1.59
N ARG A 62 4.01 -11.86 -2.77
CA ARG A 62 5.21 -12.63 -3.14
C ARG A 62 6.42 -12.32 -2.25
N ALA A 63 6.51 -11.12 -1.69
CA ALA A 63 7.56 -10.73 -0.75
C ALA A 63 7.29 -11.20 0.70
N GLY A 64 6.15 -11.85 0.96
CA GLY A 64 5.77 -12.28 2.31
C GLY A 64 5.32 -11.14 3.24
N LEU A 65 5.11 -9.93 2.71
CA LEU A 65 4.59 -8.79 3.47
C LEU A 65 3.08 -8.88 3.66
N LEU A 66 2.39 -9.58 2.75
CA LEU A 66 0.98 -9.94 2.86
C LEU A 66 0.85 -11.46 2.72
N THR A 67 0.03 -12.08 3.55
CA THR A 67 -0.19 -13.54 3.50
C THR A 67 -1.66 -13.83 3.28
N PRO A 68 -2.05 -14.62 2.25
CA PRO A 68 -3.44 -14.99 2.06
C PRO A 68 -3.94 -15.78 3.27
N LEU A 69 -5.10 -15.40 3.80
CA LEU A 69 -5.78 -16.14 4.86
C LEU A 69 -6.69 -17.21 4.24
N PRO A 70 -7.06 -18.26 5.01
CA PRO A 70 -8.08 -19.22 4.57
C PRO A 70 -9.36 -18.48 4.15
N SER A 71 -9.88 -18.78 2.97
CA SER A 71 -11.17 -18.25 2.54
C SER A 71 -12.29 -18.89 3.36
N ASP A 72 -13.17 -18.07 3.90
CA ASP A 72 -14.52 -18.51 4.25
C ASP A 72 -15.35 -18.66 2.98
N ASP A 73 -16.60 -19.13 3.08
CA ASP A 73 -17.53 -19.29 1.93
C ASP A 73 -17.85 -17.96 1.20
N SER A 74 -17.19 -16.85 1.58
CA SER A 74 -17.28 -15.57 0.93
C SER A 74 -16.37 -15.51 -0.32
N ARG A 75 -16.80 -14.73 -1.32
CA ARG A 75 -15.96 -14.41 -2.49
C ARG A 75 -14.82 -13.42 -2.17
N ARG A 76 -14.71 -12.94 -0.92
CA ARG A 76 -13.68 -11.98 -0.53
C ARG A 76 -12.40 -12.71 -0.15
N LYS A 77 -11.26 -12.18 -0.61
CA LYS A 77 -9.93 -12.69 -0.26
C LYS A 77 -9.30 -11.75 0.75
N PHE A 78 -9.07 -12.29 1.94
CA PHE A 78 -8.42 -11.59 3.05
C PHE A 78 -6.94 -11.93 3.10
N TYR A 79 -6.13 -10.94 3.48
CA TYR A 79 -4.70 -11.07 3.59
C TYR A 79 -4.23 -10.53 4.94
N GLY A 80 -3.49 -11.34 5.70
CA GLY A 80 -2.83 -10.90 6.92
C GLY A 80 -1.64 -10.01 6.58
N VAL A 81 -1.46 -8.95 7.37
CA VAL A 81 -0.34 -7.99 7.25
C VAL A 81 0.79 -8.44 8.16
N ALA A 82 1.96 -8.73 7.57
CA ALA A 82 3.11 -9.17 8.36
C ALA A 82 3.73 -8.01 9.16
N LYS A 83 4.26 -8.28 10.36
CA LYS A 83 5.10 -7.30 11.08
C LYS A 83 6.43 -7.15 10.34
N SER A 84 6.74 -5.94 9.87
CA SER A 84 7.94 -5.68 9.06
C SER A 84 8.36 -4.22 9.14
N ALA A 85 9.67 -3.97 9.15
CA ALA A 85 10.24 -2.61 9.05
C ALA A 85 9.96 -1.93 7.70
N ALA A 86 9.49 -2.67 6.69
CA ALA A 86 9.10 -2.11 5.40
C ALA A 86 7.98 -1.07 5.52
N TRP A 87 7.10 -1.19 6.53
CA TRP A 87 6.01 -0.25 6.76
C TRP A 87 6.52 1.08 7.29
N ASP A 88 7.39 1.03 8.30
CA ASP A 88 8.00 2.22 8.88
C ASP A 88 8.87 2.95 7.84
N TRP A 89 9.58 2.19 6.98
CA TRP A 89 10.33 2.79 5.87
C TRP A 89 9.43 3.46 4.82
N ALA A 90 8.24 2.93 4.55
CA ALA A 90 7.29 3.59 3.66
C ALA A 90 6.83 4.94 4.25
N GLU A 91 6.57 5.01 5.56
CA GLU A 91 6.27 6.27 6.26
C GLU A 91 7.45 7.25 6.16
N GLU A 92 8.69 6.79 6.37
CA GLU A 92 9.89 7.61 6.22
C GLU A 92 10.02 8.19 4.80
N LEU A 93 9.75 7.38 3.77
CA LEU A 93 9.76 7.86 2.38
C LEU A 93 8.70 8.95 2.15
N ALA A 94 7.50 8.80 2.70
CA ALA A 94 6.45 9.80 2.56
C ALA A 94 6.81 11.14 3.23
N GLN A 95 7.45 11.10 4.39
CA GLN A 95 7.90 12.31 5.11
C GLN A 95 8.93 13.13 4.31
N ARG A 96 9.71 12.49 3.42
CA ARG A 96 10.65 13.19 2.53
C ARG A 96 9.93 14.05 1.48
N VAL A 97 8.73 13.65 1.08
CA VAL A 97 7.88 14.43 0.17
C VAL A 97 7.33 15.67 0.89
N GLU A 98 6.84 15.50 2.11
CA GLU A 98 6.33 16.61 2.94
C GLU A 98 7.44 17.63 3.28
N SER A 99 8.65 17.16 3.55
CA SER A 99 9.79 18.01 3.89
C SER A 99 10.41 18.74 2.69
N SER A 100 10.05 18.35 1.46
CA SER A 100 10.55 18.96 0.23
C SER A 100 9.56 19.95 -0.39
N ALA A 101 8.39 20.14 0.23
CA ALA A 101 7.44 21.19 -0.16
C ALA A 101 8.01 22.57 0.26
N PRO A 102 8.11 23.53 -0.68
CA PRO A 102 8.67 24.87 -0.41
C PRO A 102 7.79 25.73 0.51
#